data_AF-A0ABD6CM68-F1
#
_entry.id   AF-A0ABD6CM68-F1
#
_cell.length_a   1.000
_cell.length_b   1.000
_cell.length_c   1.000
_cell.angle_alpha   90.00
_cell.angle_beta   90.00
_cell.angle_gamma   90.00
#
_symmetry.space_group_name_H-M   'P 1'
#
loop_
_entity.id
_entity.type
_entity.pdbx_description
1 polymer ?
#
loop_
_entity_poly.entity_id
_entity_poly.type
_entity_poly.pdbx_seq_one_letter_code
_entity_poly.pdbx_strand_id
1 'polypeptide(L)'
;MSEQISVASFDSQLEAISDPERRRLLLALLETTRTGEIPIDAGAIESDGDERALDIRMAHVHLPKLEALGYVDSYVEDDSNRGRRLVADGPQFDGIRPLLELLEDNEALLPDDLR
;
A
#
# COMPACT_ATOMS: atom_id res chain seq x y z
N MET A 1 9.24 -32.35 -6.40
CA MET A 1 8.94 -31.55 -5.21
C MET A 1 8.90 -30.12 -5.71
N SER A 2 7.72 -29.66 -6.07
CA SER A 2 7.53 -28.38 -6.77
C SER A 2 7.89 -27.24 -5.82
N GLU A 3 8.79 -26.36 -6.26
CA GLU A 3 9.05 -25.08 -5.62
C GLU A 3 7.72 -24.32 -5.51
N GLN A 4 7.14 -24.35 -4.31
CA GLN A 4 6.17 -23.34 -3.91
C GLN A 4 6.97 -22.05 -3.76
N ILE A 5 7.13 -21.31 -4.86
CA ILE A 5 7.30 -19.86 -4.77
C ILE A 5 6.16 -19.42 -3.85
N SER A 6 6.50 -18.79 -2.73
CA SER A 6 5.53 -18.26 -1.76
C SER A 6 4.79 -17.08 -2.38
N VAL A 7 4.03 -17.32 -3.44
CA VAL A 7 3.05 -16.40 -3.99
C VAL A 7 2.15 -16.09 -2.81
N ALA A 8 2.13 -14.83 -2.38
CA ALA A 8 1.19 -14.40 -1.37
C ALA A 8 -0.20 -14.93 -1.74
N SER A 9 -0.85 -15.64 -0.82
CA SER A 9 -2.17 -16.24 -1.07
C SER A 9 -3.12 -15.16 -1.58
N PHE A 10 -4.05 -15.52 -2.45
CA PHE A 10 -5.10 -14.60 -2.89
C PHE A 10 -5.84 -13.97 -1.70
N ASP A 11 -6.01 -14.74 -0.62
CA ASP A 11 -6.58 -14.23 0.64
C ASP A 11 -5.76 -13.08 1.25
N SER A 12 -4.43 -13.17 1.21
CA SER A 12 -3.52 -12.11 1.69
C SER A 12 -3.57 -10.88 0.81
N GLN A 13 -3.71 -11.06 -0.51
CA GLN A 13 -3.89 -9.95 -1.45
C GLN A 13 -5.21 -9.22 -1.18
N LEU A 14 -6.31 -9.96 -1.04
CA LEU A 14 -7.63 -9.41 -0.69
C LEU A 14 -7.60 -8.73 0.68
N GLU A 15 -6.92 -9.33 1.66
CA GLU A 15 -6.73 -8.75 2.97
C GLU A 15 -6.01 -7.39 2.89
N ALA A 16 -4.97 -7.27 2.06
CA ALA A 16 -4.27 -6.02 1.85
C ALA A 16 -5.18 -4.92 1.27
N ILE A 17 -5.95 -5.22 0.22
CA ILE A 17 -6.77 -4.21 -0.49
C ILE A 17 -8.17 -3.98 0.09
N SER A 18 -8.62 -4.79 1.04
CA SER A 18 -9.96 -4.72 1.66
C SER A 18 -10.24 -3.42 2.41
N ASP A 19 -9.22 -2.61 2.68
CA ASP A 19 -9.31 -1.36 3.41
C ASP A 19 -8.99 -0.19 2.47
N PRO A 20 -9.83 0.86 2.40
CA PRO A 20 -9.62 1.97 1.47
C PRO A 20 -8.27 2.65 1.61
N GLU A 21 -7.75 2.81 2.83
CA GLU A 21 -6.48 3.50 3.06
C GLU A 21 -5.28 2.65 2.60
N ARG A 22 -5.33 1.33 2.84
CA ARG A 22 -4.31 0.41 2.29
C ARG A 22 -4.37 0.35 0.77
N ARG A 23 -5.58 0.29 0.20
CA ARG A 23 -5.77 0.23 -1.25
C ARG A 23 -5.24 1.48 -1.93
N ARG A 24 -5.59 2.67 -1.43
CA ARG A 24 -5.08 3.95 -1.97
C ARG A 24 -3.56 4.04 -1.88
N LEU A 25 -2.96 3.62 -0.77
CA LEU A 25 -1.51 3.53 -0.63
C LEU A 25 -0.87 2.61 -1.66
N LEU A 26 -1.41 1.40 -1.84
CA LEU A 26 -0.87 0.42 -2.78
C LEU A 26 -1.02 0.86 -4.25
N LEU A 27 -2.11 1.53 -4.60
CA LEU A 27 -2.32 2.11 -5.94
C LEU A 27 -1.39 3.30 -6.19
N ALA A 28 -1.21 4.19 -5.20
CA ALA A 28 -0.21 5.26 -5.29
C ALA A 28 1.21 4.72 -5.45
N LEU A 29 1.53 3.63 -4.73
CA LEU A 29 2.80 2.95 -4.85
C LEU A 29 2.99 2.29 -6.23
N LEU A 30 1.94 1.66 -6.77
CA LEU A 30 1.96 1.09 -8.12
C LEU A 30 2.36 2.14 -9.17
N GLU A 31 1.74 3.32 -9.11
CA GLU A 31 2.00 4.40 -10.06
C GLU A 31 3.43 4.96 -9.89
N THR A 32 3.85 5.22 -8.66
CA THR A 32 5.21 5.75 -8.40
C THR A 32 6.32 4.75 -8.70
N THR A 33 6.09 3.44 -8.59
CA THR A 33 7.04 2.43 -9.07
C THR A 33 7.20 2.47 -10.59
N ARG A 34 6.16 2.83 -11.35
CA ARG A 34 6.27 2.99 -12.82
C ARG A 34 7.04 4.25 -13.21
N THR A 35 6.85 5.35 -12.46
CA THR A 35 7.53 6.63 -12.73
C THR A 35 8.94 6.72 -12.14
N GLY A 36 9.26 5.85 -11.18
CA GLY A 36 10.53 5.86 -10.45
C GLY A 36 10.58 6.88 -9.30
N GLU A 37 9.42 7.41 -8.89
CA GLU A 37 9.29 8.45 -7.85
C GLU A 37 9.10 7.86 -6.43
N ILE A 38 9.82 6.77 -6.14
CA ILE A 38 9.85 6.15 -4.81
C ILE A 38 11.00 6.71 -3.96
N PRO A 39 10.86 6.79 -2.62
CA PRO A 39 9.68 6.42 -1.81
C PRO A 39 8.62 7.52 -1.75
N ILE A 40 7.38 7.14 -1.43
CA ILE A 40 6.23 8.06 -1.24
C ILE A 40 5.97 8.36 0.24
N ASP A 41 5.35 9.50 0.53
CA ASP A 41 4.91 9.86 1.88
C ASP A 41 3.50 9.29 2.17
N ALA A 42 3.41 8.34 3.11
CA ALA A 42 2.15 7.71 3.49
C ALA A 42 1.14 8.67 4.11
N GLY A 43 1.61 9.76 4.72
CA GLY A 43 0.74 10.79 5.31
C GLY A 43 0.14 11.74 4.29
N ALA A 44 0.65 11.73 3.04
CA ALA A 44 0.24 12.63 1.96
C ALA A 44 -0.73 11.98 0.96
N ILE A 45 -1.17 10.75 1.22
CA ILE A 45 -2.11 10.04 0.36
C ILE A 45 -3.49 10.68 0.49
N GLU A 46 -4.19 10.80 -0.65
CA GLU A 46 -5.54 11.33 -0.68
C GLU A 46 -6.47 10.55 0.27
N SER A 47 -7.09 11.28 1.19
CA SER A 47 -7.99 10.73 2.19
C SER A 47 -9.08 11.74 2.52
N ASP A 48 -10.29 11.24 2.75
CA ASP A 48 -11.47 12.02 3.07
C ASP A 48 -11.47 12.56 4.52
N GLY A 49 -10.40 12.31 5.29
CA GLY A 49 -10.31 12.53 6.74
C GLY A 49 -9.20 13.47 7.19
N ASP A 50 -9.09 13.64 8.52
CA ASP A 50 -8.02 14.42 9.17
C ASP A 50 -6.64 13.79 8.88
N GLU A 51 -5.74 14.56 8.28
CA GLU A 51 -4.35 14.17 7.97
C GLU A 51 -3.62 13.58 9.18
N ARG A 52 -3.84 14.13 10.39
CA ARG A 52 -3.21 13.58 11.61
C ARG A 52 -3.77 12.22 11.98
N ALA A 53 -5.08 12.04 11.80
CA ALA A 53 -5.71 10.77 12.08
C ALA A 53 -5.29 9.71 11.05
N LEU A 54 -5.09 10.10 9.79
CA LEU A 54 -4.53 9.25 8.74
C LEU A 54 -3.12 8.81 9.10
N ASP A 55 -2.23 9.74 9.47
CA ASP A 55 -0.84 9.43 9.84
C ASP A 55 -0.76 8.42 11.00
N ILE A 56 -1.57 8.61 12.05
CA ILE A 56 -1.67 7.67 13.18
C ILE A 56 -2.13 6.28 12.70
N ARG A 57 -3.15 6.20 11.84
CA ARG A 57 -3.63 4.93 11.29
C ARG A 57 -2.59 4.28 10.40
N MET A 58 -1.89 5.04 9.56
CA MET A 58 -0.81 4.53 8.73
C MET A 58 0.30 3.91 9.59
N ALA A 59 0.74 4.61 10.63
CA ALA A 59 1.80 4.15 11.52
C ALA A 59 1.44 2.91 12.34
N HIS A 60 0.21 2.81 12.83
CA HIS A 60 -0.17 1.79 13.83
C HIS A 60 -1.06 0.67 13.29
N VAL A 61 -1.68 0.83 12.12
CA VAL A 61 -2.66 -0.12 11.57
C VAL A 61 -2.24 -0.59 10.19
N HIS A 62 -2.07 0.34 9.24
CA HIS A 62 -1.96 -0.02 7.83
C HIS A 62 -0.55 -0.49 7.44
N LEU A 63 0.49 0.28 7.76
CA LEU A 63 1.86 -0.07 7.35
C LEU A 63 2.39 -1.32 8.06
N PRO A 64 2.23 -1.50 9.39
CA PRO A 64 2.66 -2.74 10.03
C PRO A 64 2.03 -3.98 9.40
N LYS A 65 0.78 -3.86 8.93
CA LYS A 65 0.09 -4.95 8.26
C LYS A 65 0.64 -5.21 6.86
N LEU A 66 0.88 -4.16 6.07
CA LEU A 66 1.44 -4.30 4.72
C LEU A 66 2.89 -4.78 4.74
N GLU A 67 3.69 -4.36 5.72
CA GLU A 67 5.04 -4.87 5.97
C GLU A 67 5.02 -6.35 6.37
N ALA A 68 4.10 -6.76 7.25
CA ALA A 68 3.94 -8.16 7.62
C ALA A 68 3.55 -9.06 6.43
N LEU A 69 2.82 -8.50 5.45
CA LEU A 69 2.50 -9.17 4.18
C LEU A 69 3.63 -9.07 3.14
N GLY A 70 4.67 -8.27 3.42
CA GLY A 70 5.83 -8.07 2.55
C GLY A 70 5.56 -7.16 1.35
N TYR A 71 4.44 -6.44 1.31
CA TYR A 71 4.07 -5.61 0.16
C TYR A 71 4.71 -4.23 0.19
N VAL A 72 5.09 -3.72 1.36
CA VAL A 72 5.75 -2.42 1.49
C VAL A 72 6.90 -2.53 2.46
N ASP A 73 7.89 -1.65 2.29
CA ASP A 73 8.89 -1.33 3.30
C ASP A 73 8.72 0.14 3.69
N SER A 74 8.62 0.43 4.98
CA SER A 74 8.47 1.81 5.47
C SER A 74 9.58 2.24 6.42
N TYR A 75 9.90 3.53 6.39
CA TYR A 75 10.82 4.14 7.35
C TYR A 75 10.42 5.59 7.61
N VAL A 76 10.90 6.14 8.74
CA VAL A 76 10.67 7.55 9.08
C VAL A 76 11.92 8.34 8.71
N GLU A 77 11.76 9.43 7.98
CA GLU A 77 12.88 10.27 7.52
C GLU A 77 13.58 11.01 8.68
N ASP A 78 12.83 11.32 9.75
CA ASP A 78 13.30 12.00 10.97
C ASP A 78 12.70 11.34 12.22
N ASP A 79 13.49 11.16 13.28
CA ASP A 79 13.09 10.54 14.56
C ASP A 79 12.23 11.48 15.43
N SER A 80 11.88 12.66 14.92
CA SER A 80 10.93 13.56 15.57
C SER A 80 9.48 13.09 15.39
N ASN A 81 8.61 13.52 16.31
CA ASN A 81 7.16 13.25 16.25
C ASN A 81 6.43 13.95 15.08
N ARG A 82 7.18 14.49 14.10
CA ARG A 82 6.70 15.09 12.85
C ARG A 82 7.44 14.54 11.62
N GLY A 83 8.24 13.49 11.79
CA GLY A 83 8.94 12.86 10.68
C GLY A 83 7.96 12.27 9.66
N ARG A 84 8.28 12.42 8.38
CA ARG A 84 7.50 11.85 7.28
C ARG A 84 7.71 10.35 7.22
N ARG A 85 6.64 9.62 6.88
CA ARG A 85 6.69 8.17 6.75
C ARG A 85 6.82 7.79 5.30
N LEU A 86 8.04 7.45 4.93
CA LEU A 86 8.41 7.11 3.57
C LEU A 86 8.17 5.62 3.33
N VAL A 87 7.57 5.31 2.19
CA VAL A 87 7.15 3.94 1.81
C VAL A 87 7.70 3.61 0.43
N ALA A 88 8.29 2.42 0.33
CA ALA A 88 8.75 1.81 -0.92
C ALA A 88 8.08 0.44 -1.10
N ASP A 89 8.24 -0.14 -2.30
CA ASP A 89 7.80 -1.49 -2.61
C ASP A 89 8.57 -2.52 -1.79
N GLY A 90 7.82 -3.43 -1.16
CA GLY A 90 8.39 -4.53 -0.41
C GLY A 90 8.74 -5.73 -1.31
N PRO A 91 9.43 -6.74 -0.76
CA PRO A 91 9.91 -7.90 -1.52
C PRO A 91 8.81 -8.76 -2.15
N GLN A 92 7.54 -8.62 -1.74
CA GLN A 92 6.39 -9.33 -2.29
C GLN A 92 5.47 -8.43 -3.12
N PHE A 93 5.83 -7.16 -3.38
CA PHE A 93 4.98 -6.21 -4.09
C PHE A 93 4.62 -6.69 -5.50
N ASP A 94 5.57 -7.27 -6.23
CA ASP A 94 5.30 -7.85 -7.56
C ASP A 94 4.25 -8.97 -7.53
N GLY A 95 4.07 -9.62 -6.37
CA GLY A 95 3.03 -10.62 -6.18
C GLY A 95 1.61 -10.03 -6.18
N ILE A 96 1.41 -8.80 -5.66
CA ILE A 96 0.10 -8.14 -5.62
C ILE A 96 -0.14 -7.20 -6.81
N ARG A 97 0.92 -6.77 -7.50
CA ARG A 97 0.88 -5.88 -8.66
C ARG A 97 -0.21 -6.22 -9.69
N PRO A 98 -0.40 -7.47 -10.16
CA PRO A 98 -1.42 -7.77 -11.16
C PRO A 98 -2.85 -7.49 -10.70
N LEU A 99 -3.13 -7.63 -9.39
CA LEU A 99 -4.44 -7.31 -8.83
C LEU A 99 -4.65 -5.80 -8.75
N LEU A 100 -3.60 -5.04 -8.41
CA LEU A 100 -3.66 -3.58 -8.37
C LEU A 100 -3.88 -3.00 -9.79
N GLU A 101 -3.17 -3.54 -10.78
CA GLU A 101 -3.37 -3.19 -12.20
C GLU A 101 -4.81 -3.47 -12.66
N LEU A 102 -5.38 -4.62 -12.27
CA LEU A 102 -6.78 -4.94 -12.57
C LEU A 102 -7.75 -3.91 -11.97
N LEU A 103 -7.50 -3.42 -10.75
CA LEU A 103 -8.35 -2.42 -10.10
C LEU A 103 -8.24 -1.07 -10.80
N GLU A 104 -7.01 -0.64 -11.10
CA GLU A 104 -6.73 0.62 -11.80
C GLU A 104 -7.35 0.64 -13.20
N ASP A 105 -7.15 -0.42 -14.00
CA ASP A 105 -7.69 -0.55 -15.35
C ASP A 105 -9.23 -0.51 -15.38
N ASN A 106 -9.88 -0.85 -14.27
CA ASN A 106 -11.34 -0.97 -14.16
C ASN A 106 -11.97 0.05 -13.21
N GLU A 107 -11.24 1.08 -12.77
CA GLU A 107 -11.68 2.05 -11.74
C GLU A 107 -13.08 2.62 -12.03
N ALA A 108 -13.35 2.98 -13.29
CA ALA A 108 -14.64 3.52 -13.72
C ALA A 108 -15.82 2.53 -13.60
N LEU A 109 -15.54 1.23 -13.53
CA LEU A 109 -16.54 0.15 -13.36
C LEU A 109 -16.66 -0.31 -11.91
N LEU A 110 -15.73 0.09 -11.03
CA LEU A 110 -15.74 -0.31 -9.63
C LEU A 110 -16.83 0.43 -8.82
N PRO A 111 -17.46 -0.25 -7.86
CA PRO A 111 -18.21 0.39 -6.78
C PRO A 111 -17.40 1.48 -6.05
N ASP A 112 -18.07 2.49 -5.51
CA ASP A 112 -17.42 3.61 -4.82
C ASP A 112 -16.60 3.18 -3.59
N ASP A 113 -16.96 2.07 -2.94
CA ASP A 113 -16.22 1.51 -1.81
C ASP A 113 -14.95 0.73 -2.23
N LEU A 114 -14.78 0.47 -3.52
CA LEU A 114 -13.62 -0.17 -4.14
C LEU A 114 -12.74 0.80 -4.95
N ARG A 115 -13.23 2.01 -5.22
CA ARG A 115 -12.40 3.14 -5.64
C ARG A 115 -11.57 3.65 -4.45
#